data_AF-E8T493-F1
#
_entry.id   AF-E8T493-F1
#
_cell.length_a   1.000
_cell.length_b   1.000
_cell.length_c   1.000
_cell.angle_alpha   90.00
_cell.angle_beta   90.00
_cell.angle_gamma   90.00
#
_symmetry.space_group_name_H-M   'P 1'
#
loop_
_entity.id
_entity.type
_entity.pdbx_description
1 polymer ?
#
loop_
_entity_poly.entity_id
_entity_poly.type
_entity_poly.pdbx_seq_one_letter_code
_entity_poly.pdbx_strand_id
1 'polypeptide(L)'
;MVGKAELAKVYWDLSQLEEERKLKNVVKEFEVYFIREFLKEAQRSMPKGLFNTSFTYGIYSDLFVSEIAEVLSQRDIGLERYFSEAVKAYTKQGGE
;
A
#
# COMPACT_ATOMS: atom_id res chain seq x y z
N MET A 1 -17.67 36.34 -32.41
CA MET A 1 -16.83 35.25 -31.88
C MET A 1 -17.23 35.02 -30.44
N VAL A 2 -18.01 33.97 -30.17
CA VAL A 2 -18.43 33.63 -28.80
C VAL A 2 -17.26 32.89 -28.17
N GLY A 3 -16.63 33.51 -27.16
CA GLY A 3 -15.49 32.94 -26.45
C GLY A 3 -15.88 31.63 -25.79
N LYS A 4 -15.02 30.61 -25.91
CA LYS A 4 -15.14 29.35 -25.17
C LYS A 4 -15.25 29.69 -23.68
N ALA A 5 -16.43 29.48 -23.10
CA ALA A 5 -16.57 29.45 -21.66
C ALA A 5 -15.76 28.24 -21.17
N GLU A 6 -14.64 28.50 -20.52
CA GLU A 6 -13.95 27.50 -19.71
C GLU A 6 -14.86 27.18 -18.54
N LEU A 7 -15.68 26.14 -18.70
CA LEU A 7 -16.48 25.57 -17.64
C LEU A 7 -15.53 25.17 -16.52
N ALA A 8 -15.52 25.97 -15.46
CA ALA A 8 -14.78 25.72 -14.24
C ALA A 8 -14.98 24.25 -13.82
N LYS A 9 -13.88 23.55 -13.53
CA LYS A 9 -13.87 22.16 -13.05
C LYS A 9 -14.97 21.99 -12.01
N VAL A 10 -15.94 21.18 -12.37
CA VAL A 10 -17.19 20.99 -11.66
C VAL A 10 -16.91 20.32 -10.31
N TYR A 11 -17.28 20.96 -9.21
CA TYR A 11 -16.93 20.58 -7.81
C TYR A 11 -17.61 19.28 -7.31
N TRP A 12 -18.26 18.53 -8.20
CA TRP A 12 -19.04 17.32 -7.90
C TRP A 12 -18.70 16.17 -8.87
N ASP A 13 -17.48 16.14 -9.40
CA ASP A 13 -16.98 14.99 -10.15
C ASP A 13 -16.74 13.81 -9.20
N LEU A 14 -17.83 13.09 -8.88
CA LEU A 14 -17.85 11.92 -8.01
C LEU A 14 -16.99 10.78 -8.55
N SER A 15 -16.71 10.76 -9.87
CA SER A 15 -15.87 9.75 -10.49
C SER A 15 -14.41 9.86 -10.05
N GLN A 16 -13.88 11.08 -9.91
CA GLN A 16 -12.54 11.33 -9.37
C GLN A 16 -12.44 10.93 -7.90
N LEU A 17 -13.47 11.20 -7.10
CA LEU A 17 -13.52 10.77 -5.70
C LEU A 17 -13.54 9.24 -5.58
N GLU A 18 -14.24 8.55 -6.48
CA GLU A 18 -14.29 7.09 -6.49
C GLU A 18 -12.95 6.49 -6.93
N GLU A 19 -12.30 7.06 -7.94
CA GLU A 19 -10.95 6.66 -8.39
C GLU A 19 -9.88 6.92 -7.33
N GLU A 20 -9.89 8.07 -6.66
CA GLU A 20 -8.96 8.35 -5.56
C GLU A 20 -9.17 7.39 -4.39
N ARG A 21 -10.43 7.03 -4.10
CA ARG A 21 -10.74 6.04 -3.06
C ARG A 21 -10.28 4.63 -3.46
N LYS A 22 -10.40 4.26 -4.73
CA LYS A 22 -9.86 3.00 -5.27
C LYS A 22 -8.34 2.98 -5.18
N LEU A 23 -7.66 4.04 -5.61
CA LEU A 23 -6.21 4.16 -5.54
C LEU A 23 -5.71 4.07 -4.09
N LYS A 24 -6.33 4.81 -3.18
CA LYS A 24 -6.02 4.75 -1.74
C LYS A 24 -6.15 3.34 -1.18
N ASN A 25 -7.22 2.62 -1.55
CA ASN A 25 -7.41 1.24 -1.10
C ASN A 25 -6.34 0.29 -1.66
N VAL A 26 -6.02 0.40 -2.96
CA VAL A 26 -4.97 -0.43 -3.61
C VAL A 26 -3.59 -0.16 -3.00
N VAL A 27 -3.26 1.10 -2.76
CA VAL A 27 -1.99 1.49 -2.12
C VAL A 27 -1.90 0.92 -0.71
N LYS A 28 -3.00 0.96 0.04
CA LYS A 28 -3.06 0.39 1.39
C LYS A 28 -2.92 -1.13 1.41
N GLU A 29 -3.54 -1.83 0.46
CA GLU A 29 -3.33 -3.28 0.29
C GLU A 29 -1.88 -3.61 -0.07
N PHE A 30 -1.27 -2.81 -0.95
CA PHE A 30 0.14 -2.96 -1.28
C PHE A 30 1.05 -2.74 -0.08
N GLU A 31 0.76 -1.73 0.75
CA GLU A 31 1.49 -1.44 1.98
C GLU A 31 1.46 -2.62 2.96
N VAL A 32 0.28 -3.23 3.18
CA VAL A 32 0.14 -4.45 3.99
C VAL A 32 1.05 -5.56 3.45
N TYR A 33 1.00 -5.78 2.13
CA TYR A 33 1.78 -6.83 1.49
C TYR A 33 3.27 -6.57 1.61
N PHE A 34 3.70 -5.32 1.40
CA PHE A 34 5.09 -4.91 1.51
C PHE A 34 5.64 -5.11 2.92
N ILE A 35 4.92 -4.64 3.96
CA ILE A 35 5.34 -4.82 5.36
C ILE A 35 5.43 -6.30 5.70
N ARG A 36 4.46 -7.10 5.25
CA ARG A 36 4.45 -8.55 5.49
C ARG A 36 5.68 -9.23 4.89
N GLU A 37 5.99 -8.97 3.63
CA GLU A 37 7.16 -9.57 2.98
C GLU A 37 8.48 -9.04 3.57
N PHE A 38 8.53 -7.76 3.93
CA PHE A 38 9.68 -7.19 4.64
C PHE A 38 9.93 -7.90 5.98
N LEU A 39 8.90 -8.10 6.79
CA LEU A 39 9.01 -8.78 8.08
C LEU A 39 9.39 -10.26 7.93
N LYS A 40 8.85 -10.94 6.91
CA LYS A 40 9.25 -12.32 6.58
C LYS A 40 10.73 -12.40 6.21
N GLU A 41 11.21 -11.47 5.37
CA GLU A 41 12.62 -11.46 4.96
C GLU A 41 13.54 -11.08 6.12
N ALA A 42 13.14 -10.12 6.95
CA ALA A 42 13.82 -9.79 8.20
C ALA A 42 13.93 -11.02 9.11
N GLN A 43 12.86 -11.80 9.25
CA GLN A 43 12.89 -13.03 10.02
C GLN A 43 13.79 -14.10 9.40
N ARG A 44 13.77 -14.27 8.07
CA ARG A 44 14.65 -15.21 7.36
C ARG A 44 16.13 -14.86 7.51
N SER A 45 16.44 -13.56 7.60
CA SER A 45 17.79 -13.06 7.81
C SER A 45 18.31 -13.26 9.25
N MET A 46 17.44 -13.58 10.21
CA MET A 46 17.87 -13.88 11.58
C MET A 46 18.52 -15.28 11.67
N PRO A 47 19.61 -15.43 12.45
CA PRO A 47 20.24 -16.73 12.64
C PRO A 47 19.24 -17.73 13.25
N LYS A 48 19.09 -18.88 12.60
CA LYS A 48 18.20 -19.96 13.06
C LYS A 48 18.77 -20.55 14.35
N GLY A 49 18.16 -20.23 15.49
CA GLY A 49 18.44 -20.89 16.77
C GLY A 49 17.98 -22.35 16.76
N LEU A 50 18.50 -23.17 17.69
CA LEU A 50 18.18 -24.61 17.80
C LEU A 50 16.66 -24.92 17.94
N PHE A 51 15.86 -23.95 18.38
CA PHE A 51 14.42 -24.10 18.60
C PHE A 51 13.53 -23.54 17.46
N ASN A 52 14.12 -22.94 16.43
CA ASN A 52 13.40 -22.13 15.43
C ASN A 52 13.13 -22.90 14.12
N THR A 53 13.27 -24.23 14.13
CA THR A 53 13.16 -25.08 12.93
C THR A 53 11.88 -25.92 12.88
N SER A 54 11.04 -25.87 13.93
CA SER A 54 9.81 -26.65 13.95
C SER A 54 8.75 -26.07 13.01
N PHE A 55 7.97 -26.95 12.36
CA PHE A 55 6.86 -26.57 11.49
C PHE A 55 5.84 -25.68 12.21
N THR A 56 5.52 -26.02 13.46
CA THR A 56 4.61 -25.25 14.31
C THR A 56 5.12 -23.84 14.58
N TYR A 57 6.43 -23.67 14.82
CA TYR A 57 7.05 -22.35 14.97
C TYR A 57 6.91 -21.52 13.69
N GLY A 58 7.08 -22.12 12.51
CA GLY A 58 6.86 -21.47 11.23
C GLY A 58 5.45 -20.89 11.09
N ILE A 59 4.43 -21.69 11.41
CA ILE A 59 3.02 -21.25 11.36
C ILE A 59 2.76 -20.09 12.32
N TYR A 60 3.17 -20.19 13.59
CA TYR A 60 2.94 -19.11 14.56
C TYR A 60 3.66 -17.83 14.18
N SER A 61 4.86 -17.95 13.62
CA SER A 61 5.60 -16.79 13.17
C SER A 61 4.97 -16.12 11.95
N ASP A 62 4.46 -16.89 10.99
CA ASP A 62 3.75 -16.35 9.83
C ASP A 62 2.46 -15.64 10.24
N LEU A 63 1.72 -16.20 11.20
CA LEU A 63 0.52 -15.57 11.78
C LEU A 63 0.88 -14.26 12.50
N PHE A 64 1.93 -14.27 13.31
CA PHE A 64 2.41 -13.08 14.02
C PHE A 64 2.84 -11.97 13.05
N VAL A 65 3.61 -12.32 12.02
CA VAL A 65 4.04 -11.36 10.98
C VAL A 65 2.84 -10.79 10.23
N SER A 66 1.84 -11.63 9.93
CA SER A 66 0.63 -11.19 9.23
C SER A 66 -0.17 -10.20 10.08
N GLU A 67 -0.37 -10.50 11.36
CA GLU A 67 -1.08 -9.61 12.29
C GLU A 67 -0.34 -8.29 12.51
N ILE A 68 0.99 -8.33 12.66
CA ILE A 68 1.78 -7.11 12.79
C ILE A 68 1.71 -6.27 11.52
N ALA A 69 1.78 -6.88 10.33
CA ALA A 69 1.64 -6.16 9.08
C ALA A 69 0.26 -5.49 8.97
N GLU A 70 -0.80 -6.19 9.38
CA GLU A 70 -2.16 -5.66 9.44
C GLU A 70 -2.23 -4.44 10.37
N VAL A 71 -1.76 -4.58 11.61
CA VAL A 71 -1.78 -3.51 12.62
C VAL A 71 -0.91 -2.32 12.21
N LEU A 72 0.25 -2.56 11.60
CA LEU A 72 1.13 -1.50 11.12
C LEU A 72 0.52 -0.74 9.94
N SER A 73 -0.19 -1.42 9.02
CA SER A 73 -0.91 -0.77 7.92
C SER A 73 -2.12 0.05 8.37
N GLN A 74 -2.67 -0.25 9.55
CA GLN A 74 -3.73 0.55 10.15
C GLN A 74 -3.19 1.86 10.71
N ARG A 75 -1.91 1.92 11.05
CA ARG A 75 -1.20 3.16 11.37
C ARG A 75 -0.74 3.81 10.08
N ASP A 76 -0.91 5.12 9.98
CA ASP A 76 -0.32 5.87 8.87
C ASP A 76 1.19 5.92 9.08
N ILE A 77 1.91 5.00 8.43
CA ILE A 77 3.38 4.98 8.40
C ILE A 77 3.93 5.82 7.24
N GLY A 78 3.09 6.60 6.57
CA GLY A 78 3.47 7.57 5.55
C GLY A 78 3.76 6.97 4.16
N LEU A 79 3.68 5.65 4.00
CA LEU A 79 3.92 5.00 2.71
C LEU A 79 2.74 5.21 1.75
N GLU A 80 1.51 5.30 2.27
CA GLU A 80 0.31 5.55 1.46
C GLU A 80 0.48 6.81 0.58
N ARG A 81 0.97 7.89 1.20
CA ARG A 81 1.22 9.15 0.52
C ARG A 81 2.34 9.02 -0.50
N TYR A 82 3.44 8.37 -0.14
CA TYR A 82 4.59 8.19 -1.01
C TYR A 82 4.24 7.42 -2.28
N PHE A 83 3.51 6.30 -2.14
CA PHE A 83 3.07 5.50 -3.28
C PHE A 83 1.98 6.20 -4.11
N SER A 84 1.04 6.91 -3.47
CA SER A 84 0.04 7.69 -4.19
C SER A 84 0.67 8.80 -5.04
N GLU A 85 1.69 9.50 -4.52
CA GLU A 85 2.44 10.51 -5.26
C GLU A 85 3.26 9.89 -6.39
N ALA A 86 3.89 8.73 -6.16
CA ALA A 86 4.66 8.00 -7.17
C ALA A 86 3.76 7.49 -8.32
N VAL A 87 2.61 6.90 -8.02
CA VAL A 87 1.64 6.45 -9.03
C VAL A 87 1.13 7.64 -9.83
N LYS A 88 0.71 8.72 -9.17
CA LYS A 88 0.26 9.95 -9.85
C LYS A 88 1.36 10.54 -10.76
N ALA A 89 2.62 10.50 -10.34
CA ALA A 89 3.75 10.93 -11.18
C ALA A 89 3.96 10.03 -12.40
N TYR A 90 3.86 8.71 -12.22
CA TYR A 90 4.03 7.72 -13.29
C TYR A 90 2.91 7.82 -14.35
N THR A 91 1.65 7.90 -13.92
CA THR A 91 0.50 8.07 -14.83
C THR A 91 0.57 9.40 -15.59
N LYS A 92 1.08 10.46 -14.95
CA LYS A 92 1.26 11.77 -15.60
C LYS A 92 2.38 11.79 -16.64
N GLN A 93 3.37 10.91 -16.55
CA GLN A 93 4.50 10.82 -17.49
C GLN A 93 4.25 9.89 -18.68
N GLY A 94 3.06 9.30 -18.81
CA GLY A 94 2.70 8.49 -19.98
C GLY A 94 2.99 7.00 -19.81
N GLY A 95 2.65 6.43 -18.66
CA GLY A 95 2.40 4.99 -18.61
C GLY A 95 1.20 4.67 -19.49
N GLU A 96 1.45 4.16 -20.69
CA GLU A 96 0.47 3.46 -21.53
C GLU A 96 -0.14 2.25 -20.79
#